data_AF-A0A2E4A9N2-F1
#
_entry.id   AF-A0A2E4A9N2-F1
#
_cell.length_a   1.000
_cell.length_b   1.000
_cell.length_c   1.000
_cell.angle_alpha   90.00
_cell.angle_beta   90.00
_cell.angle_gamma   90.00
#
_symmetry.space_group_name_H-M   'P 1'
#
loop_
_entity.id
_entity.type
_entity.pdbx_description
1 polymer ?
#
loop_
_entity_poly.entity_id
_entity_poly.type
_entity_poly.pdbx_seq_one_letter_code
_entity_poly.pdbx_strand_id
1 'polypeptide(L)' 'MKKESKRGKLATALIVIFLFALVMGPGPGSLLINQHGSEPKFWLGMPALYVWAVFWFFVEAGVILIAAQFIWKKEDKNG' A
#
# COMPACT_ATOMS: atom_id res chain seq x y z
N MET A 1 -13.01 0.61 -26.82
CA MET A 1 -11.55 0.80 -26.71
C MET A 1 -11.09 1.73 -25.57
N LYS A 2 -11.49 3.02 -25.50
CA LYS A 2 -10.95 3.95 -24.46
C LYS A 2 -11.15 3.50 -23.00
N LYS A 3 -12.26 2.82 -22.69
CA LYS A 3 -12.62 2.39 -21.32
C LYS A 3 -11.74 1.24 -20.80
N GLU A 4 -11.46 0.26 -21.67
CA GLU A 4 -10.53 -0.86 -21.40
C GLU A 4 -9.10 -0.35 -21.16
N SER A 5 -8.64 0.60 -21.98
CA SER A 5 -7.32 1.24 -21.78
C SER A 5 -7.20 1.96 -20.44
N LYS A 6 -8.27 2.62 -19.96
CA LYS A 6 -8.29 3.28 -18.64
C LYS A 6 -8.24 2.28 -17.48
N ARG A 7 -8.91 1.13 -17.61
CA ARG A 7 -8.88 0.06 -16.61
C ARG A 7 -7.50 -0.57 -16.50
N GLY A 8 -6.85 -0.86 -17.64
CA GLY A 8 -5.48 -1.37 -17.66
C GLY A 8 -4.51 -0.42 -16.96
N LYS A 9 -4.59 0.88 -17.25
CA LYS A 9 -3.78 1.91 -16.56
C LYS A 9 -4.06 1.98 -15.06
N LEU A 10 -5.32 1.88 -14.64
CA LEU A 10 -5.68 1.83 -13.22
C LEU A 10 -5.10 0.58 -12.54
N ALA A 11 -5.21 -0.59 -13.17
CA ALA A 11 -4.66 -1.83 -12.65
C ALA A 11 -3.13 -1.74 -12.47
N THR A 12 -2.42 -1.25 -13.48
CA THR A 12 -0.96 -1.03 -13.40
C THR A 12 -0.62 -0.05 -12.28
N ALA A 13 -1.34 1.06 -12.15
CA ALA A 13 -1.10 2.03 -11.08
C ALA A 13 -1.32 1.42 -9.69
N LEU A 14 -2.40 0.65 -9.50
CA LEU A 14 -2.69 -0.04 -8.25
C LEU A 14 -1.61 -1.07 -7.90
N ILE A 15 -1.13 -1.85 -8.88
CA ILE A 15 -0.03 -2.80 -8.68
C ILE A 15 1.24 -2.08 -8.24
N VAL A 16 1.62 -0.98 -8.91
CA VAL A 16 2.81 -0.20 -8.57
C VAL A 16 2.70 0.36 -7.14
N ILE A 17 1.55 0.93 -6.77
CA ILE A 17 1.30 1.46 -5.42
C ILE A 17 1.38 0.34 -4.38
N PHE A 18 0.78 -0.82 -4.67
CA PHE A 18 0.81 -1.96 -3.76
C PHE A 18 2.23 -2.47 -3.52
N LEU A 19 3.02 -2.64 -4.58
CA LEU A 19 4.40 -3.09 -4.48
C LEU A 19 5.26 -2.06 -3.73
N PHE A 20 5.03 -0.77 -3.96
CA PHE A 20 5.69 0.28 -3.21
C PHE A 20 5.35 0.23 -1.72
N ALA A 21 4.06 0.08 -1.39
CA ALA A 21 3.61 -0.05 0.00
C ALA A 21 4.21 -1.28 0.69
N LEU A 22 4.28 -2.41 -0.01
CA LEU A 22 4.88 -3.65 0.48
C LEU A 22 6.36 -3.47 0.84
N VAL A 23 7.10 -2.72 0.01
CA VAL A 23 8.52 -2.40 0.28
C VAL A 23 8.64 -1.42 1.45
N MET A 24 7.77 -0.42 1.54
CA MET A 24 7.83 0.59 2.60
C MET A 24 7.32 0.12 3.97
N GLY A 25 6.49 -0.92 4.02
CA GLY A 25 5.86 -1.42 5.25
C GLY A 25 6.83 -2.17 6.18
N PRO A 26 7.06 -3.49 6.02
CA PRO A 26 7.78 -4.30 6.99
C PRO A 26 9.32 -4.25 6.87
N GLY A 27 9.86 -3.72 5.77
CA GLY A 27 11.30 -3.74 5.47
C GLY A 27 11.99 -2.39 5.63
N PRO A 28 12.55 -1.79 4.56
CA PRO A 28 13.39 -0.59 4.62
C PRO A 28 12.71 0.67 5.16
N GLY A 29 11.39 0.83 5.01
CA GLY A 29 10.71 2.03 5.51
C GLY A 29 10.74 2.16 7.03
N SER A 30 10.85 1.05 7.77
CA SER A 30 11.03 1.07 9.23
C SER A 30 12.35 1.72 9.66
N LEU A 31 13.41 1.62 8.84
CA LEU A 31 14.72 2.23 9.08
C LEU A 31 14.68 3.77 8.96
N LEU A 32 13.68 4.32 8.27
CA LEU A 32 13.47 5.78 8.22
C LEU A 32 12.98 6.33 9.55
N ILE A 33 12.24 5.52 10.32
CA ILE A 33 11.68 5.93 11.61
C ILE A 33 12.62 5.56 12.75
N ASN A 34 13.28 4.41 12.63
CA ASN A 34 14.24 3.93 13.60
C ASN A 34 15.60 3.75 12.94
N GLN A 35 16.32 4.86 12.78
CA GLN A 35 17.66 4.85 12.19
C GLN A 35 18.60 3.99 13.04
N HIS A 36 19.32 3.09 12.37
CA HIS A 36 20.25 2.17 13.02
C HIS A 36 21.35 2.95 13.76
N GLY A 37 21.57 2.63 15.05
CA GLY A 37 22.56 3.30 15.90
C GLY A 37 22.06 4.50 16.70
N SER A 38 20.77 4.85 16.59
CA SER A 38 20.14 5.80 17.53
C SER A 38 19.71 5.07 18.81
N GLU A 39 19.84 5.74 19.97
CA GLU A 39 19.37 5.16 21.23
C GLU A 39 17.87 4.79 21.13
N PRO A 40 17.44 3.66 21.72
CA PRO A 40 16.05 3.21 21.63
C PRO A 40 15.11 4.25 22.23
N LYS A 41 14.48 5.06 21.36
CA LYS A 41 13.49 6.07 21.75
C LYS A 41 12.15 5.39 22.03
N PHE A 42 12.01 4.76 23.19
CA PHE A 42 10.78 4.04 23.57
C PHE A 42 9.50 4.89 23.46
N TRP A 43 9.55 6.15 23.86
CA TRP A 43 8.36 7.02 23.92
C TRP A 43 7.87 7.53 22.56
N LEU A 44 8.74 7.61 21.55
CA LEU A 44 8.38 8.19 20.24
C LEU A 44 8.73 7.29 19.05
N GLY A 45 9.80 6.51 19.14
CA GLY A 45 10.22 5.59 18.08
C GLY A 45 9.26 4.42 17.92
N MET A 46 8.93 3.72 19.02
CA MET A 46 8.03 2.56 18.96
C MET A 46 6.61 2.95 18.49
N PRO A 47 5.94 3.97 19.07
CA PRO A 47 4.65 4.41 18.56
C PRO A 47 4.69 4.84 17.09
N ALA A 48 5.72 5.58 16.66
CA ALA A 48 5.86 5.99 15.26
C ALA A 48 6.01 4.79 14.32
N LEU A 49 6.74 3.74 14.71
CA LEU A 49 6.86 2.50 13.93
C LEU A 49 5.51 1.81 13.75
N TYR A 50 4.68 1.75 14.79
CA TYR A 50 3.34 1.17 14.69
C TYR A 50 2.42 2.02 13.79
N VAL A 51 2.44 3.34 13.94
CA VAL A 51 1.66 4.25 13.08
C VAL A 51 2.05 4.08 11.61
N TRP A 52 3.35 3.93 11.33
CA TRP A 52 3.86 3.69 9.99
C TRP A 52 3.44 2.36 9.41
N ALA A 53 3.56 1.27 10.18
CA ALA A 53 3.11 -0.04 9.76
C ALA A 53 1.61 -0.03 9.44
N VAL A 54 0.79 0.54 10.34
CA VAL A 54 -0.66 0.68 10.15
C VAL A 54 -0.97 1.52 8.91
N PHE A 55 -0.24 2.62 8.69
CA PHE A 55 -0.42 3.45 7.50
C PHE A 55 -0.20 2.65 6.22
N TRP A 56 0.88 1.87 6.10
CA TRP A 56 1.13 1.08 4.89
C TRP A 56 0.13 -0.06 4.69
N PHE A 57 -0.29 -0.74 5.76
CA PHE A 57 -1.39 -1.70 5.68
C PHE A 57 -2.69 -1.05 5.20
N PHE A 58 -2.96 0.18 5.63
CA PHE A 58 -4.14 0.91 5.18
C PHE A 58 -4.07 1.26 3.69
N VAL A 59 -2.89 1.62 3.18
CA VAL A 59 -2.65 1.83 1.74
C VAL A 59 -2.89 0.54 0.95
N GLU A 60 -2.34 -0.58 1.40
CA GLU A 60 -2.53 -1.90 0.76
C GLU A 60 -4.01 -2.30 0.74
N ALA A 61 -4.70 -2.18 1.88
CA ALA A 61 -6.12 -2.46 1.99
C ALA A 61 -6.94 -1.55 1.06
N GLY A 62 -6.62 -0.27 0.98
CA GLY A 62 -7.25 0.68 0.07
C GLY A 62 -7.09 0.28 -1.39
N VAL A 63 -5.89 -0.16 -1.80
CA VAL A 63 -5.64 -0.68 -3.15
C VAL A 63 -6.52 -1.89 -3.45
N ILE A 64 -6.60 -2.85 -2.54
CA ILE A 64 -7.41 -4.07 -2.71
C ILE A 64 -8.90 -3.70 -2.83
N LEU A 65 -9.40 -2.80 -1.98
CA LEU A 65 -10.79 -2.35 -2.03
C LEU A 65 -11.12 -1.65 -3.36
N ILE A 66 -10.22 -0.80 -3.86
CA ILE A 66 -10.40 -0.13 -5.16
C ILE A 66 -10.38 -1.16 -6.31
N ALA A 67 -9.44 -2.12 -6.28
CA ALA A 67 -9.40 -3.18 -7.28
C ALA A 67 -10.70 -4.02 -7.27
N ALA A 68 -11.19 -4.38 -6.09
CA ALA A 68 -12.43 -5.12 -5.93
C ALA A 68 -13.64 -4.37 -6.50
N GLN A 69 -13.77 -3.07 -6.24
CA GLN A 69 -14.92 -2.28 -6.70
C GLN A 69 -14.87 -1.93 -8.18
N PHE A 70 -13.68 -1.62 -8.73
CA PHE A 70 -13.56 -1.02 -10.07
C PHE A 70 -13.00 -1.95 -11.14
N ILE A 71 -12.31 -3.03 -10.75
CA ILE A 71 -11.74 -4.02 -11.64
C ILE A 71 -12.58 -5.30 -11.59
N TRP A 72 -12.65 -5.96 -10.42
CA TRP A 72 -13.26 -7.30 -10.26
C TRP A 72 -14.79 -7.29 -10.37
N LYS A 73 -15.51 -6.39 -9.67
CA LYS A 73 -16.99 -6.30 -9.70
C LYS A 73 -17.62 -6.07 -11.08
N LYS A 74 -16.81 -5.80 -12.10
CA LYS A 74 -17.25 -5.58 -13.48
C LYS A 74 -16.88 -6.73 -14.42
N GLU A 75 -15.88 -7.52 -14.05
CA GLU A 75 -15.57 -8.79 -14.72
C GLU A 75 -16.73 -9.78 -14.51
N ASP A 76 -17.31 -9.81 -13.31
CA ASP A 76 -18.46 -10.65 -12.96
C ASP A 76 -19.79 -10.24 -13.64
N LYS A 77 -19.86 -9.06 -14.27
CA LYS A 77 -21.08 -8.57 -14.96
C LYS A 77 -21.16 -8.94 -16.44
N ASN A 78 -20.15 -9.66 -16.94
CA ASN A 78 -20.11 -10.17 -18.31
C ASN A 78 -20.20 -11.72 -18.36
N GLY A 79 -20.63 -12.35 -17.27
CA GLY A 79 -21.11 -13.74 -17.28
C GLY A 79 -22.51 -13.84 -17.86
#